data_AF-A0A317LNA6-F1
#
_entry.id   AF-A0A317LNA6-F1
#
_cell.length_a   1.000
_cell.length_b   1.000
_cell.length_c   1.000
_cell.angle_alpha   90.00
_cell.angle_beta   90.00
_cell.angle_gamma   90.00
#
_symmetry.space_group_name_H-M   'P 1'
#
loop_
_entity.id
_entity.type
_entity.pdbx_description
1 polymer ?
#
loop_
_entity_poly.entity_id
_entity_poly.type
_entity_poly.pdbx_seq_one_letter_code
_entity_poly.pdbx_strand_id
1 'polypeptide(L)'
;MKFTINRRSVVILANSHNPSLISDYFLLKAGMINDVEELDRNNCVFTPSYSRAVLKDGTSIRVESSRMSLVAEKDKLYDLAIKYCQALPYIKLSGIGINFDIEINDYEFDHLISNKNITVFKDSLIKTIELSFSVNTLTNCNVKLIKGDNSSGSIVLNYHADFDDLPFAEMSFDFIVAADSFENLSIEFIKEVFRQ
;
A
#
# COMPACT_ATOMS: atom_id res chain seq x y z
N MET A 1 9.55 -21.37 7.57
CA MET A 1 9.10 -20.13 6.95
C MET A 1 9.54 -18.89 7.68
N LYS A 2 10.50 -18.18 7.06
CA LYS A 2 10.92 -16.84 7.49
C LYS A 2 10.54 -15.87 6.37
N PHE A 3 9.71 -14.89 6.72
CA PHE A 3 9.32 -13.81 5.82
C PHE A 3 9.33 -12.51 6.61
N THR A 4 9.49 -11.40 5.89
CA THR A 4 9.52 -10.05 6.48
C THR A 4 8.60 -9.15 5.68
N ILE A 5 7.75 -8.38 6.36
CA ILE A 5 6.96 -7.33 5.70
C ILE A 5 7.90 -6.14 5.50
N ASN A 6 8.38 -5.97 4.28
CA ASN A 6 9.34 -4.94 3.91
C ASN A 6 8.71 -3.56 3.80
N ARG A 7 7.46 -3.49 3.31
CA ARG A 7 6.78 -2.23 3.08
C ARG A 7 5.29 -2.34 3.30
N ARG A 8 4.72 -1.29 3.90
CA ARG A 8 3.28 -1.03 3.96
C ARG A 8 2.99 0.27 3.21
N SER A 9 1.86 0.32 2.52
CA SER A 9 1.42 1.57 1.91
C SER A 9 -0.08 1.67 1.76
N VAL A 10 -0.58 2.90 1.89
CA VAL A 10 -1.98 3.24 1.64
C VAL A 10 -2.06 4.01 0.32
N VAL A 11 -3.07 3.73 -0.48
CA VAL A 11 -3.42 4.45 -1.69
C VAL A 11 -4.86 4.91 -1.57
N ILE A 12 -5.13 6.17 -1.89
CA ILE A 12 -6.47 6.74 -1.89
C ILE A 12 -6.73 7.33 -3.26
N LEU A 13 -7.69 6.78 -3.98
CA LEU A 13 -8.16 7.26 -5.27
C LEU A 13 -9.31 8.24 -5.07
N ALA A 14 -9.23 9.37 -5.76
CA ALA A 14 -10.28 10.38 -5.75
C ALA A 14 -10.25 11.14 -7.06
N ASN A 15 -11.38 11.70 -7.49
CA ASN A 15 -11.48 12.33 -8.81
C ASN A 15 -10.86 13.74 -8.90
N SER A 16 -10.45 14.33 -7.76
CA SER A 16 -10.03 15.74 -7.71
C SER A 16 -9.13 16.03 -6.52
N HIS A 17 -8.09 15.22 -6.31
CA HIS A 17 -7.01 15.65 -5.44
C HIS A 17 -6.38 16.91 -6.01
N ASN A 18 -5.96 17.82 -5.13
CA ASN A 18 -5.19 18.99 -5.52
C ASN A 18 -3.76 18.83 -4.98
N PRO A 19 -2.79 18.40 -5.82
CA PRO A 19 -1.41 18.23 -5.41
C PRO A 19 -0.81 19.49 -4.79
N SER A 20 -1.17 20.68 -5.29
CA SER A 20 -0.62 21.94 -4.78
C SER A 20 -1.02 22.24 -3.34
N LEU A 21 -1.99 21.51 -2.76
CA LEU A 21 -2.32 21.63 -1.34
C LEU A 21 -1.22 21.06 -0.46
N ILE A 22 -0.49 20.04 -0.92
CA ILE A 22 0.61 19.46 -0.15
C ILE A 22 1.71 20.50 -0.06
N SER A 23 1.83 21.08 1.14
CA SER A 23 2.75 22.14 1.50
C SER A 23 3.03 22.03 2.99
N ASP A 24 4.08 22.68 3.47
CA ASP A 24 4.42 22.71 4.90
C ASP A 24 3.23 23.12 5.77
N TYR A 25 2.53 24.17 5.35
CA TYR A 25 1.37 24.69 6.06
C TYR A 25 0.25 23.66 6.14
N PHE A 26 -0.05 22.98 5.03
CA PHE A 26 -1.07 21.93 5.01
C PHE A 26 -0.69 20.77 5.92
N LEU A 27 0.55 20.28 5.82
CA LEU A 27 1.02 19.13 6.59
C LEU A 27 0.99 19.42 8.10
N LEU A 28 1.40 20.62 8.53
CA LEU A 28 1.28 21.08 9.91
C LEU A 28 -0.18 21.19 10.36
N LYS A 29 -1.02 21.86 9.56
CA LYS A 29 -2.42 22.11 9.92
C LYS A 29 -3.25 20.84 10.00
N ALA A 30 -2.96 19.88 9.12
CA ALA A 30 -3.56 18.55 9.14
C ALA A 30 -2.99 17.65 10.27
N GLY A 31 -1.98 18.12 11.02
CA GLY A 31 -1.30 17.35 12.06
C GLY A 31 -0.52 16.15 11.51
N MET A 32 -0.17 16.17 10.22
CA MET A 32 0.62 15.13 9.57
C MET A 32 2.11 15.22 9.90
N ILE A 33 2.57 16.41 10.30
CA ILE A 33 3.89 16.67 10.90
C ILE A 33 3.69 17.61 12.09
N ASN A 34 4.61 17.57 13.06
CA ASN A 34 4.61 18.52 14.18
C ASN A 34 5.53 19.72 13.90
N ASP A 35 6.62 19.49 13.16
CA ASP A 35 7.56 20.52 12.77
C ASP A 35 7.93 20.41 11.27
N VAL A 36 8.12 21.56 10.61
CA VAL A 36 8.63 21.63 9.24
C VAL A 36 10.05 21.07 9.09
N GLU A 37 10.81 21.01 10.18
CA GLU A 37 12.14 20.39 10.21
C GLU A 37 12.09 18.86 10.07
N GLU A 38 10.93 18.22 10.23
CA GLU A 38 10.76 16.79 9.94
C GLU A 38 10.90 16.48 8.44
N LEU A 39 10.70 17.47 7.57
CA LEU A 39 10.79 17.32 6.11
C LEU A 39 12.23 17.18 5.65
N ASP A 40 12.47 16.17 4.82
CA ASP A 40 13.68 16.09 3.99
C ASP A 40 13.47 16.94 2.73
N ARG A 41 13.83 18.22 2.84
CA ARG A 41 13.61 19.24 1.81
C ARG A 41 14.23 18.88 0.46
N ASN A 42 15.37 18.20 0.46
CA ASN A 42 16.05 17.82 -0.78
C ASN A 42 15.27 16.75 -1.56
N ASN A 43 14.40 16.02 -0.88
CA ASN A 43 13.58 14.96 -1.45
C ASN A 43 12.10 15.35 -1.60
N CYS A 44 11.73 16.60 -1.28
CA CYS A 44 10.39 17.12 -1.47
C CYS A 44 10.24 17.77 -2.85
N VAL A 45 9.05 17.63 -3.45
CA VAL A 45 8.69 18.24 -4.73
C VAL A 45 7.28 18.78 -4.61
N PHE A 46 7.05 20.04 -4.96
CA PHE A 46 5.72 20.66 -4.88
C PHE A 46 5.41 21.35 -6.20
N THR A 47 4.60 20.69 -7.04
CA THR A 47 4.12 21.26 -8.30
C THR A 47 2.60 21.10 -8.41
N PRO A 48 1.94 21.88 -9.27
CA PRO A 48 0.49 21.78 -9.45
C PRO A 48 0.01 20.39 -9.91
N SER A 49 0.79 19.69 -10.72
CA SER A 49 0.43 18.36 -11.25
C SER A 49 0.83 17.21 -10.33
N TYR A 50 1.80 17.44 -9.44
CA TYR A 50 2.40 16.41 -8.62
C TYR A 50 3.04 17.02 -7.38
N SER A 51 2.77 16.44 -6.21
CA SER A 51 3.46 16.81 -4.99
C SER A 51 3.92 15.59 -4.22
N ARG A 52 5.14 15.67 -3.67
CA ARG A 52 5.75 14.66 -2.82
C ARG A 52 6.37 15.34 -1.60
N ALA A 53 5.92 14.95 -0.42
CA ALA A 53 6.60 15.24 0.83
C ALA A 53 7.33 13.97 1.30
N VAL A 54 8.59 14.13 1.70
CA VAL A 54 9.40 13.07 2.30
C VAL A 54 9.86 13.55 3.66
N LEU A 55 9.66 12.72 4.69
CA LEU A 55 10.15 12.99 6.03
C LEU A 55 11.50 12.31 6.24
N LYS A 56 12.27 12.81 7.22
CA LYS A 56 13.59 12.28 7.58
C LYS A 56 13.57 10.82 8.05
N ASP A 57 12.42 10.32 8.52
CA ASP A 57 12.22 8.92 8.90
C ASP A 57 11.91 7.99 7.72
N GLY A 58 11.88 8.51 6.48
CA GLY A 58 11.56 7.75 5.27
C GLY A 58 10.07 7.72 4.93
N THR A 59 9.19 8.30 5.74
CA THR A 59 7.77 8.50 5.40
C THR A 59 7.65 9.29 4.10
N SER A 60 6.83 8.82 3.17
CA SER A 60 6.59 9.47 1.89
C SER A 60 5.11 9.65 1.64
N ILE A 61 4.69 10.90 1.44
CA ILE A 61 3.35 11.28 0.99
C ILE A 61 3.49 11.76 -0.44
N ARG A 62 2.73 11.17 -1.36
CA ARG A 62 2.68 11.59 -2.76
C ARG A 62 1.24 11.83 -3.16
N VAL A 63 0.99 12.95 -3.83
CA VAL A 63 -0.34 13.33 -4.32
C VAL A 63 -0.23 13.72 -5.79
N GLU A 64 -1.05 13.05 -6.58
CA GLU A 64 -1.37 13.30 -7.99
C GLU A 64 -2.87 13.60 -8.07
N SER A 65 -3.35 14.16 -9.20
CA SER A 65 -4.75 14.58 -9.33
C SER A 65 -5.79 13.49 -9.06
N SER A 66 -5.46 12.23 -9.37
CA SER A 66 -6.35 11.08 -9.19
C SER A 66 -5.96 10.16 -8.03
N ARG A 67 -4.80 10.38 -7.41
CA ARG A 67 -4.21 9.43 -6.47
C ARG A 67 -3.40 10.11 -5.37
N MET A 68 -3.67 9.75 -4.13
CA MET A 68 -2.72 9.90 -3.02
C MET A 68 -2.10 8.53 -2.73
N SER A 69 -0.79 8.50 -2.47
CA SER A 69 -0.09 7.31 -1.99
C SER A 69 0.80 7.66 -0.82
N LEU A 70 0.76 6.83 0.21
CA LEU A 70 1.44 7.02 1.48
C LEU A 70 2.26 5.78 1.81
N VAL A 71 3.50 5.99 2.23
CA VAL A 71 4.41 4.95 2.73
C VAL A 71 4.97 5.41 4.06
N ALA A 72 4.84 4.60 5.10
CA ALA A 72 5.38 4.89 6.43
C ALA A 72 5.47 3.59 7.24
N GLU A 73 6.02 3.67 8.45
CA GLU A 73 5.87 2.61 9.45
C GLU A 73 4.40 2.42 9.85
N LYS A 74 4.06 1.21 10.31
CA LYS A 74 2.67 0.77 10.52
C LYS A 74 1.82 1.77 11.31
N ASP A 75 2.29 2.17 12.50
CA ASP A 75 1.51 2.99 13.41
C ASP A 75 1.30 4.42 12.87
N LYS A 76 2.30 4.96 12.15
CA LYS A 76 2.23 6.27 11.52
C LYS A 76 1.42 6.27 10.22
N LEU A 77 1.46 5.17 9.47
CA LEU A 77 0.84 5.06 8.14
C LEU A 77 -0.66 5.32 8.18
N TYR A 78 -1.38 4.66 9.08
CA TYR A 78 -2.84 4.74 9.11
C TYR A 78 -3.33 6.05 9.76
N ASP A 79 -2.62 6.55 10.77
CA ASP A 79 -2.87 7.86 11.36
C ASP A 79 -2.75 8.99 10.31
N LEU A 80 -1.69 8.97 9.50
CA LEU A 80 -1.49 9.94 8.42
C LEU A 80 -2.57 9.84 7.34
N ALA A 81 -3.01 8.63 6.98
CA ALA A 81 -4.11 8.45 6.02
C ALA A 81 -5.42 9.06 6.55
N ILE A 82 -5.74 8.81 7.83
CA ILE A 82 -6.93 9.36 8.51
C ILE A 82 -6.86 10.89 8.52
N LYS A 83 -5.73 11.46 8.96
CA LYS A 83 -5.51 12.92 9.01
C LYS A 83 -5.67 13.57 7.64
N TYR A 84 -5.15 12.94 6.60
CA TYR A 84 -5.31 13.42 5.22
C TYR A 84 -6.78 13.50 4.81
N CYS A 85 -7.55 12.43 5.04
CA CYS A 85 -8.98 12.39 4.72
C CYS A 85 -9.78 13.43 5.52
N GLN A 86 -9.49 13.56 6.82
CA GLN A 86 -10.15 14.53 7.70
C GLN A 86 -9.85 15.99 7.32
N ALA A 87 -8.64 16.28 6.83
CA ALA A 87 -8.27 17.61 6.37
C ALA A 87 -8.98 18.03 5.07
N LEU A 88 -9.50 17.07 4.30
CA LEU A 88 -10.09 17.30 2.98
C LEU A 88 -11.49 16.66 2.85
N PRO A 89 -12.45 17.01 3.73
CA PRO A 89 -13.71 16.27 3.92
C PRO A 89 -14.61 16.17 2.67
N TYR A 90 -14.47 17.10 1.73
CA TYR A 90 -15.32 17.21 0.54
C TYR A 90 -14.75 16.51 -0.70
N ILE A 91 -13.52 15.98 -0.63
CA ILE A 91 -12.96 15.20 -1.74
C ILE A 91 -13.75 13.90 -1.84
N LYS A 92 -14.14 13.56 -3.08
CA LYS A 92 -14.90 12.35 -3.40
C LYS A 92 -13.95 11.18 -3.65
N LEU A 93 -14.02 10.21 -2.75
CA LEU A 93 -13.33 8.93 -2.78
C LEU A 93 -13.91 8.03 -3.87
N SER A 94 -13.05 7.47 -4.71
CA SER A 94 -13.41 6.41 -5.65
C SER A 94 -12.81 5.06 -5.29
N GLY A 95 -11.77 5.03 -4.44
CA GLY A 95 -11.14 3.77 -4.03
C GLY A 95 -10.10 3.92 -2.93
N ILE A 96 -9.95 2.88 -2.11
CA ILE A 96 -8.86 2.76 -1.12
C ILE A 96 -8.09 1.49 -1.39
N GLY A 97 -6.76 1.56 -1.30
CA GLY A 97 -5.87 0.41 -1.36
C GLY A 97 -4.95 0.34 -0.15
N ILE A 98 -4.85 -0.82 0.51
CA ILE A 98 -3.85 -1.13 1.54
C ILE A 98 -2.94 -2.21 1.00
N ASN A 99 -1.64 -1.96 1.00
CA ASN A 99 -0.66 -2.79 0.33
C ASN A 99 0.41 -3.28 1.29
N PHE A 100 0.82 -4.53 1.09
CA PHE A 100 1.91 -5.19 1.80
C PHE A 100 2.90 -5.74 0.78
N ASP A 101 4.16 -5.38 0.94
CA ASP A 101 5.28 -6.00 0.22
C ASP A 101 6.02 -6.90 1.21
N ILE A 102 6.04 -8.20 0.91
CA ILE A 102 6.54 -9.23 1.80
C ILE A 102 7.66 -9.99 1.10
N GLU A 103 8.84 -9.99 1.70
CA GLU A 103 9.97 -10.77 1.22
C GLU A 103 9.96 -12.16 1.85
N ILE A 104 10.23 -13.16 1.03
CA ILE A 104 10.29 -14.57 1.38
C ILE A 104 11.66 -15.11 0.97
N ASN A 105 12.22 -15.95 1.83
CA ASN A 105 13.45 -16.67 1.52
C ASN A 105 13.21 -17.70 0.38
N ASP A 106 14.08 -17.69 -0.63
CA ASP A 106 13.88 -18.37 -1.92
C ASP A 106 13.75 -19.89 -1.86
N TYR A 107 14.37 -20.56 -0.88
CA TYR A 107 14.21 -22.01 -0.71
C TYR A 107 12.72 -22.42 -0.63
N GLU A 108 11.90 -21.58 -0.01
CA GLU A 108 10.46 -21.83 0.14
C GLU A 108 9.70 -21.44 -1.14
N PHE A 109 10.21 -20.46 -1.90
CA PHE A 109 9.63 -20.01 -3.16
C PHE A 109 9.79 -21.03 -4.30
N ASP A 110 11.00 -21.58 -4.46
CA ASP A 110 11.26 -22.61 -5.45
C ASP A 110 10.50 -23.91 -5.13
N HIS A 111 10.31 -24.24 -3.85
CA HIS A 111 9.47 -25.37 -3.43
C HIS A 111 8.00 -25.19 -3.86
N LEU A 112 7.46 -23.97 -3.76
CA LEU A 112 6.11 -23.65 -4.23
C LEU A 112 5.95 -23.87 -5.74
N ILE A 113 6.86 -23.30 -6.55
CA ILE A 113 6.80 -23.39 -8.01
C ILE A 113 6.93 -24.85 -8.47
N SER A 114 7.83 -25.60 -7.84
CA SER A 114 8.11 -26.99 -8.21
C SER A 114 7.01 -27.98 -7.77
N ASN A 115 6.42 -27.83 -6.57
CA ASN A 115 5.43 -28.80 -6.06
C ASN A 115 3.99 -28.57 -6.53
N LYS A 116 3.58 -27.34 -6.86
CA LYS A 116 2.16 -27.06 -7.19
C LYS A 116 1.74 -27.33 -8.64
N ASN A 117 2.43 -28.20 -9.39
CA ASN A 117 2.06 -28.51 -10.78
C ASN A 117 1.87 -27.25 -11.65
N ILE A 118 2.66 -26.19 -11.43
CA ILE A 118 2.90 -25.18 -12.48
C ILE A 118 3.86 -25.78 -13.53
N THR A 119 3.78 -27.09 -13.75
CA THR A 119 4.50 -27.90 -14.74
C THR A 119 4.08 -27.59 -16.18
N VAL A 120 3.08 -26.71 -16.37
CA VAL A 120 2.66 -26.22 -17.70
C VAL A 120 3.68 -25.24 -18.28
N PHE A 121 4.54 -24.62 -17.45
CA PHE A 121 5.45 -23.58 -17.88
C PHE A 121 6.89 -23.98 -17.55
N LYS A 122 7.67 -24.32 -18.58
CA LYS A 122 9.09 -24.70 -18.44
C LYS A 122 9.86 -23.66 -17.62
N ASP A 123 10.62 -24.18 -16.66
CA ASP A 123 11.30 -23.59 -15.48
C ASP A 123 12.17 -22.32 -15.64
N SER A 124 12.10 -21.56 -16.73
CA SER A 124 13.02 -20.42 -16.97
C SER A 124 12.39 -19.08 -17.29
N LEU A 125 11.06 -18.96 -17.39
CA LEU A 125 10.42 -17.74 -17.91
C LEU A 125 9.42 -17.03 -16.97
N ILE A 126 8.93 -17.67 -15.90
CA ILE A 126 7.96 -17.02 -15.00
C ILE A 126 8.69 -16.20 -13.95
N LYS A 127 8.77 -14.89 -14.18
CA LYS A 127 9.25 -13.91 -13.20
C LYS A 127 8.14 -13.40 -12.27
N THR A 128 6.88 -13.54 -12.69
CA THR A 128 5.74 -12.95 -11.99
C THR A 128 4.47 -13.78 -12.18
N ILE A 129 3.72 -13.99 -11.09
CA ILE A 129 2.37 -14.57 -11.11
C ILE A 129 1.43 -13.54 -10.47
N GLU A 130 0.32 -13.23 -11.13
CA GLU A 130 -0.71 -12.33 -10.63
C GLU A 130 -2.03 -13.09 -10.44
N LEU A 131 -2.62 -12.96 -9.26
CA LEU A 131 -3.87 -13.58 -8.85
C LEU A 131 -4.80 -12.50 -8.27
N SER A 132 -6.10 -12.64 -8.47
CA SER A 132 -7.11 -11.74 -7.89
C SER A 132 -8.21 -12.57 -7.25
N PHE A 133 -8.64 -12.18 -6.05
CA PHE A 133 -9.77 -12.81 -5.36
C PHE A 133 -10.58 -11.79 -4.56
N SER A 134 -11.87 -12.06 -4.40
CA SER A 134 -12.73 -11.27 -3.52
C SER A 134 -12.56 -11.72 -2.08
N VAL A 135 -12.21 -10.78 -1.20
CA VAL A 135 -12.10 -11.01 0.25
C VAL A 135 -13.48 -10.95 0.90
N ASN A 136 -14.29 -9.98 0.47
CA ASN A 136 -15.69 -9.83 0.85
C ASN A 136 -16.45 -9.13 -0.29
N THR A 137 -17.70 -8.71 -0.06
CA THR A 137 -18.55 -8.05 -1.06
C THR A 137 -18.02 -6.71 -1.57
N LEU A 138 -17.16 -6.03 -0.81
CA LEU A 138 -16.67 -4.68 -1.09
C LEU A 138 -15.13 -4.62 -1.21
N THR A 139 -14.43 -5.73 -0.99
CA THR A 139 -12.97 -5.76 -0.95
C THR A 139 -12.44 -6.90 -1.82
N ASN A 140 -11.52 -6.55 -2.71
CA ASN A 140 -10.75 -7.49 -3.50
C ASN A 140 -9.28 -7.45 -3.09
N CYS A 141 -8.57 -8.55 -3.30
CA CYS A 141 -7.13 -8.63 -3.12
C CYS A 141 -6.46 -9.08 -4.42
N ASN A 142 -5.51 -8.29 -4.89
CA ASN A 142 -4.58 -8.66 -5.94
C ASN A 142 -3.28 -9.12 -5.31
N VAL A 143 -2.85 -10.35 -5.62
CA VAL A 143 -1.60 -10.93 -5.17
C VAL A 143 -0.65 -11.03 -6.35
N LYS A 144 0.54 -10.50 -6.19
CA LYS A 144 1.63 -10.58 -7.15
C LYS A 144 2.81 -11.28 -6.52
N LEU A 145 3.11 -12.48 -7.00
CA LEU A 145 4.32 -13.24 -6.65
C LEU A 145 5.42 -12.85 -7.62
N ILE A 146 6.58 -12.42 -7.13
CA ILE A 146 7.73 -12.00 -7.94
C ILE A 146 8.91 -12.86 -7.54
N LYS A 147 9.48 -13.56 -8.52
CA LYS A 147 10.75 -14.28 -8.31
C LYS A 147 11.89 -13.26 -8.35
N GLY A 148 12.70 -13.20 -7.29
CA GLY A 148 13.93 -12.41 -7.26
C GLY A 148 15.10 -13.17 -7.87
N ASP A 149 16.33 -12.74 -7.55
CA ASP A 149 17.54 -13.50 -7.84
C ASP A 149 17.62 -14.76 -6.95
N ASN A 150 18.60 -15.65 -7.19
CA ASN A 150 18.80 -17.02 -6.63
C ASN A 150 18.72 -17.21 -5.09
N SER A 151 18.27 -16.22 -4.31
CA SER A 151 18.10 -16.29 -2.86
C SER A 151 16.92 -15.49 -2.29
N SER A 152 16.08 -14.80 -3.09
CA SER A 152 14.85 -14.17 -2.57
C SER A 152 13.67 -14.18 -3.54
N GLY A 153 12.45 -14.10 -2.99
CA GLY A 153 11.22 -13.77 -3.73
C GLY A 153 10.42 -12.72 -2.96
N SER A 154 9.51 -12.01 -3.66
CA SER A 154 8.59 -11.08 -3.00
C SER A 154 7.14 -11.37 -3.35
N ILE A 155 6.26 -11.04 -2.41
CA ILE A 155 4.81 -11.10 -2.55
C ILE A 155 4.25 -9.72 -2.26
N VAL A 156 3.58 -9.16 -3.25
CA VAL A 156 2.84 -7.93 -3.10
C VAL A 156 1.36 -8.27 -2.99
N LEU A 157 0.74 -7.94 -1.87
CA LEU A 157 -0.70 -8.04 -1.67
C LEU A 157 -1.30 -6.64 -1.67
N ASN A 158 -2.26 -6.40 -2.56
CA ASN A 158 -3.00 -5.15 -2.70
C ASN A 158 -4.47 -5.44 -2.39
N TYR A 159 -4.90 -5.05 -1.19
CA TYR A 159 -6.30 -5.07 -0.79
C TYR A 159 -6.91 -3.75 -1.21
N HIS A 160 -7.99 -3.78 -1.99
CA HIS A 160 -8.66 -2.56 -2.42
C HIS A 160 -10.18 -2.68 -2.30
N ALA A 161 -10.79 -1.54 -2.02
CA ALA A 161 -12.23 -1.34 -1.96
C ALA A 161 -12.58 -0.14 -2.85
N ASP A 162 -13.60 -0.32 -3.68
CA ASP A 162 -14.10 0.71 -4.58
C ASP A 162 -15.30 1.42 -3.94
N PHE A 163 -15.45 2.71 -4.25
CA PHE A 163 -16.51 3.56 -3.72
C PHE A 163 -17.15 4.37 -4.85
N ASP A 164 -18.46 4.60 -4.75
CA ASP A 164 -19.22 5.39 -5.71
C ASP A 164 -19.15 6.89 -5.38
N ASP A 165 -17.95 7.47 -5.49
CA ASP A 165 -17.71 8.91 -5.34
C ASP A 165 -18.17 9.49 -3.98
N LEU A 166 -17.88 8.76 -2.90
CA LEU A 166 -18.26 9.08 -1.53
C LEU A 166 -17.37 10.20 -0.95
N PRO A 167 -17.91 11.30 -0.39
CA PRO A 167 -17.08 12.30 0.29
C PRO A 167 -16.28 11.68 1.45
N PHE A 168 -15.03 12.12 1.67
CA PHE A 168 -14.22 11.64 2.79
C PHE A 168 -14.90 11.81 4.15
N ALA A 169 -15.72 12.85 4.34
CA ALA A 169 -16.47 13.06 5.57
C ALA A 169 -17.53 11.98 5.85
N GLU A 170 -18.01 11.29 4.81
CA GLU A 170 -19.05 10.26 4.89
C GLU A 170 -18.47 8.84 4.87
N MET A 171 -17.15 8.73 4.69
CA MET A 171 -16.45 7.46 4.65
C MET A 171 -16.46 6.76 6.01
N SER A 172 -17.03 5.56 6.07
CA SER A 172 -17.04 4.69 7.26
C SER A 172 -15.88 3.68 7.27
N PHE A 173 -14.83 3.91 6.49
CA PHE A 173 -13.68 3.01 6.37
C PHE A 173 -12.70 3.23 7.52
N ASP A 174 -12.55 2.22 8.38
CA ASP A 174 -11.56 2.23 9.45
C ASP A 174 -10.22 1.66 8.93
N PHE A 175 -9.27 2.56 8.68
CA PHE A 175 -7.95 2.17 8.16
C PHE A 175 -7.19 1.22 9.08
N ILE A 176 -7.33 1.35 10.40
CA ILE A 176 -6.55 0.57 11.37
C ILE A 176 -7.11 -0.86 11.42
N VAL A 177 -8.43 -0.97 11.61
CA VAL A 177 -9.11 -2.28 11.66
C VAL A 177 -8.95 -3.04 10.35
N ALA A 178 -9.13 -2.36 9.21
CA ALA A 178 -8.95 -2.96 7.90
C ALA A 178 -7.50 -3.43 7.68
N ALA A 179 -6.53 -2.59 8.03
CA ALA A 179 -5.12 -2.94 7.90
C ALA A 179 -4.71 -4.15 8.74
N ASP A 180 -5.12 -4.21 9.99
CA ASP A 180 -4.82 -5.35 10.87
C ASP A 180 -5.43 -6.64 10.34
N SER A 181 -6.68 -6.58 9.86
CA SER A 181 -7.34 -7.72 9.22
C SER A 181 -6.59 -8.17 7.96
N PHE A 182 -6.22 -7.24 7.08
CA PHE A 182 -5.53 -7.56 5.82
C PHE A 182 -4.11 -8.06 6.03
N GLU A 183 -3.40 -7.54 7.03
CA GLU A 183 -2.07 -8.02 7.40
C GLU A 183 -2.15 -9.48 7.91
N ASN A 184 -3.12 -9.79 8.77
CA ASN A 184 -3.36 -11.15 9.23
C ASN A 184 -3.70 -12.11 8.09
N LEU A 185 -4.64 -11.72 7.20
CA LEU A 185 -4.99 -12.50 6.02
C LEU A 185 -3.79 -12.73 5.10
N SER A 186 -2.92 -11.73 4.95
CA SER A 186 -1.69 -11.86 4.16
C SER A 186 -0.75 -12.89 4.78
N ILE A 187 -0.55 -12.83 6.10
CA ILE A 187 0.29 -13.79 6.82
C ILE A 187 -0.28 -15.21 6.72
N GLU A 188 -1.59 -15.37 6.85
CA GLU A 188 -2.27 -16.67 6.70
C GLU A 188 -2.13 -17.21 5.28
N PHE A 189 -2.41 -16.38 4.27
CA PHE A 189 -2.23 -16.74 2.86
C PHE A 189 -0.82 -17.26 2.60
N ILE A 190 0.21 -16.54 3.05
CA ILE A 190 1.60 -16.98 2.87
C ILE A 190 1.84 -18.31 3.61
N LYS A 191 1.38 -18.43 4.87
CA LYS A 191 1.53 -19.69 5.61
C LYS A 191 0.86 -20.85 4.88
N GLU A 192 -0.32 -20.68 4.31
CA GLU A 192 -1.03 -21.75 3.59
C GLU A 192 -0.35 -22.10 2.26
N VAL A 193 0.13 -21.08 1.54
CA VAL A 193 0.78 -21.28 0.25
C VAL A 193 2.11 -22.01 0.40
N PHE A 194 2.90 -21.71 1.45
CA PHE A 194 4.28 -22.16 1.62
C PHE A 194 4.53 -23.16 2.78
N ARG A 195 3.50 -23.61 3.52
CA ARG A 195 3.66 -24.63 4.61
C ARG A 195 3.76 -26.09 4.15
N GLN A 196 3.79 -26.37 2.84
CA GLN A 196 3.96 -27.73 2.34
C GLN A 196 5.43 -28.08 2.19
#